data_AF-A0A7J4LAH8-F1
#
_entry.id   AF-A0A7J4LAH8-F1
#
_cell.length_a   1.000
_cell.length_b   1.000
_cell.length_c   1.000
_cell.angle_alpha   90.00
_cell.angle_beta   90.00
_cell.angle_gamma   90.00
#
_symmetry.space_group_name_H-M   'P 1'
#
loop_
_entity.id
_entity.type
_entity.pdbx_description
1 polymer ?
#
loop_
_entity_poly.entity_id
_entity_poly.type
_entity_poly.pdbx_seq_one_letter_code
_entity_poly.pdbx_strand_id
1 'polypeptide(L)' 'MFNMVKEGVIKPALIIATPVGFVNAAESKEYIRSLDVPSITTVGTRGGSTIAVAIFNGLIDQAKE' A
#
# COMPACT_ATOMS: atom_id res chain seq x y z
N MET A 1 -5.26 11.38 -3.84
CA MET A 1 -4.84 10.13 -4.52
C MET A 1 -5.84 9.00 -4.28
N PHE A 2 -6.15 8.60 -3.05
CA PHE A 2 -7.11 7.51 -2.80
C PHE A 2 -8.52 7.77 -3.33
N ASN A 3 -8.98 9.02 -3.28
CA ASN A 3 -10.25 9.43 -3.91
C ASN A 3 -10.21 9.26 -5.43
N MET A 4 -9.08 9.53 -6.07
CA MET A 4 -8.91 9.34 -7.52
C MET A 4 -8.95 7.86 -7.91
N VAL A 5 -8.52 6.96 -7.01
CA VAL A 5 -8.66 5.51 -7.21
C VAL A 5 -10.13 5.11 -7.06
N LYS A 6 -10.81 5.59 -6.02
CA LYS A 6 -12.23 5.32 -5.79
C LYS A 6 -13.14 5.85 -6.90
N GLU A 7 -12.82 7.03 -7.44
CA GLU A 7 -13.52 7.67 -8.57
C GLU A 7 -13.13 7.06 -9.92
N GLY A 8 -12.22 6.08 -9.96
CA GLY A 8 -11.79 5.42 -11.18
C GLY A 8 -10.92 6.26 -12.11
N VAL A 9 -10.51 7.46 -11.67
CA VAL A 9 -9.61 8.37 -12.40
C VAL A 9 -8.22 7.74 -12.54
N ILE A 10 -7.79 6.96 -11.55
CA ILE A 10 -6.54 6.19 -11.58
C ILE A 10 -6.84 4.74 -11.23
N LYS A 11 -6.31 3.79 -12.02
CA LYS A 11 -6.39 2.36 -11.75
C LYS A 11 -4.99 1.77 -11.62
N PRO A 12 -4.38 1.80 -10.41
CA PRO A 12 -3.08 1.19 -10.20
C PRO A 12 -3.18 -0.34 -10.31
N ALA A 13 -2.13 -0.99 -10.82
CA ALA A 13 -2.05 -2.45 -10.83
C ALA A 13 -1.83 -3.03 -9.42
N LEU A 14 -1.16 -2.27 -8.55
CA LEU A 14 -0.86 -2.64 -7.17
C LEU A 14 -0.66 -1.37 -6.33
N ILE A 15 -1.10 -1.39 -5.07
CA ILE A 15 -0.79 -0.35 -4.08
C ILE A 15 0.10 -0.94 -2.98
N ILE A 16 1.31 -0.40 -2.79
CA ILE A 16 2.15 -0.69 -1.61
C ILE A 16 1.96 0.48 -0.62
N ALA A 17 1.15 0.29 0.41
CA ALA A 17 0.88 1.33 1.41
C ALA A 17 1.47 0.95 2.78
N THR A 18 2.59 1.58 3.11
CA THR A 18 3.30 1.43 4.39
C THR A 18 3.41 2.73 5.19
N PRO A 19 2.38 3.60 5.30
CA PRO A 19 2.48 4.78 6.15
C PRO A 19 2.79 4.37 7.60
N VAL A 20 3.69 5.14 8.23
CA VAL A 20 4.08 5.03 9.63
C VAL A 20 3.60 6.25 10.38
N GLY A 21 3.10 6.04 11.60
CA GLY A 21 2.68 7.14 12.45
C GLY A 21 1.58 6.74 13.41
N PHE A 22 1.37 7.58 14.41
CA PHE A 22 0.36 7.37 15.44
C PHE A 22 -1.00 7.98 15.08
N VAL A 23 -1.04 8.83 14.06
CA VAL A 23 -2.26 9.47 13.55
C VAL A 23 -2.58 8.89 12.17
N ASN A 24 -3.79 8.36 12.01
CA ASN A 24 -4.40 7.89 10.76
C ASN A 24 -3.62 6.81 9.96
N ALA A 25 -2.44 6.36 10.39
CA ALA A 25 -1.67 5.36 9.65
C ALA A 25 -2.42 4.03 9.56
N ALA A 26 -2.95 3.55 10.69
CA ALA A 26 -3.73 2.31 10.72
C ALA A 26 -5.01 2.43 9.86
N GLU A 27 -5.79 3.49 10.06
CA GLU A 27 -7.04 3.76 9.32
C GLU A 27 -6.80 3.90 7.81
N SER A 28 -5.76 4.62 7.40
CA SER A 28 -5.42 4.78 5.98
C SER A 28 -5.09 3.44 5.31
N LYS A 29 -4.46 2.52 6.04
CA LYS A 29 -4.13 1.17 5.53
C LYS A 29 -5.37 0.28 5.47
N GLU A 30 -6.29 0.37 6.42
CA GLU A 30 -7.60 -0.30 6.31
C GLU A 30 -8.41 0.23 5.14
N TYR A 31 -8.44 1.55 4.94
CA TYR A 31 -9.10 2.14 3.79
C TYR A 31 -8.53 1.58 2.48
N ILE A 32 -7.20 1.47 2.36
CA ILE A 32 -6.58 0.86 1.18
C ILE A 32 -6.97 -0.59 0.98
N ARG A 33 -7.03 -1.39 2.06
CA ARG A 33 -7.50 -2.78 1.99
C ARG A 33 -8.96 -2.91 1.56
N SER A 34 -9.77 -1.87 1.76
CA SER A 34 -11.17 -1.85 1.33
C SER A 34 -11.39 -1.47 -0.13
N LEU A 35 -10.36 -0.98 -0.83
CA LEU A 35 -10.45 -0.65 -2.25
C LEU A 35 -10.42 -1.92 -3.11
N ASP A 36 -11.12 -1.88 -4.24
CA ASP A 36 -11.10 -2.94 -5.27
C ASP A 36 -9.83 -2.84 -6.15
N VAL A 37 -8.67 -2.82 -5.50
CA VAL A 37 -7.35 -2.80 -6.13
C VAL A 37 -6.41 -3.69 -5.30
N PRO A 38 -5.60 -4.55 -5.93
CA PRO A 38 -4.60 -5.33 -5.22
C PRO A 38 -3.72 -4.43 -4.35
N SER A 39 -3.51 -4.80 -3.08
CA SER A 39 -2.72 -4.00 -2.16
C SER A 39 -1.87 -4.84 -1.21
N ILE A 40 -0.68 -4.31 -0.88
CA ILE A 40 0.19 -4.81 0.18
C ILE A 40 0.34 -3.70 1.21
N THR A 41 0.05 -4.02 2.46
CA THR A 41 0.01 -3.08 3.57
C THR A 41 0.53 -3.72 4.85
N THR A 42 1.01 -2.90 5.78
CA THR A 42 1.28 -3.36 7.16
C THR A 42 0.03 -3.25 8.03
N VAL A 43 0.04 -3.89 9.20
CA VAL A 43 -1.01 -3.77 10.21
C VAL A 43 -0.61 -2.77 11.30
N GLY A 44 -1.57 -2.00 11.81
CA GLY A 44 -1.36 -1.03 12.89
C GLY A 44 -0.59 0.21 12.46
N THR A 45 0.22 0.78 13.36
CA THR A 45 0.90 2.08 13.17
C THR A 45 2.29 1.98 12.55
N ARG A 46 2.86 0.77 12.45
CA ARG A 46 4.22 0.53 11.93
C ARG A 46 4.24 0.59 10.41
N GLY A 47 5.34 1.08 9.83
CA GLY A 47 5.48 1.30 8.40
C GLY A 47 6.85 1.89 8.07
N GLY A 48 6.94 2.57 6.93
CA GLY A 48 8.09 3.34 6.50
C GLY A 48 8.51 3.02 5.07
N SER A 49 9.37 3.88 4.53
CA SER A 49 9.94 3.73 3.19
C SER A 49 10.78 2.45 3.06
N THR A 50 11.54 2.08 4.10
CA THR A 50 12.34 0.84 4.12
C THR A 50 11.48 -0.40 3.88
N ILE A 51 10.29 -0.45 4.49
CA ILE A 51 9.35 -1.57 4.30
C ILE A 51 8.79 -1.57 2.88
N ALA A 52 8.43 -0.38 2.33
CA ALA A 52 7.96 -0.28 0.96
C ALA A 52 9.02 -0.76 -0.05
N VAL A 53 10.27 -0.35 0.13
CA VAL A 53 11.40 -0.77 -0.72
C VAL A 53 11.64 -2.27 -0.59
N ALA A 54 11.59 -2.83 0.63
CA ALA A 54 11.74 -4.27 0.83
C ALA A 54 10.65 -5.07 0.11
N ILE A 55 9.38 -4.65 0.19
CA ILE A 55 8.28 -5.27 -0.55
C ILE A 55 8.53 -5.18 -2.05
N PHE A 56 8.87 -3.98 -2.55
CA PHE A 56 9.09 -3.78 -3.98
C PHE A 56 10.25 -4.63 -4.52
N ASN A 57 11.36 -4.69 -3.80
CA ASN A 57 12.50 -5.54 -4.16
C ASN A 57 12.13 -7.02 -4.11
N GLY A 58 11.36 -7.46 -3.11
CA GLY A 58 10.86 -8.84 -3.04
C GLY A 58 9.96 -9.20 -4.23
N LEU A 59 9.11 -8.28 -4.69
CA LEU A 59 8.31 -8.48 -5.90
C LEU A 59 9.18 -8.58 -7.16
N ILE A 60 10.23 -7.77 -7.27
CA ILE A 60 11.20 -7.86 -8.37
C ILE A 60 11.89 -9.22 -8.36
N ASP A 61 12.27 -9.71 -7.19
CA ASP A 61 12.95 -10.99 -7.03
C ASP A 61 12.03 -12.15 -7.45
N GLN A 62 10.80 -12.17 -6.93
CA GLN A 62 9.76 -13.15 -7.30
C GLN A 62 9.36 -13.10 -8.79
N ALA A 63 9.52 -11.95 -9.46
CA ALA A 63 9.23 -11.81 -10.89
C ALA A 63 10.39 -12.27 -11.79
N LYS A 64 11.58 -12.50 -11.24
CA LYS A 64 12.76 -13.00 -11.98
C LYS A 64 12.85 -14.53 -11.97
N GLU A 65 12.23 -15.18 -10.99
CA GLU A 65 12.03 -16.63 -10.94
C GLU A 65 11.01 -17.09 -11.99
#